data_AF-A0AAW5N4I9-F1
#
_entry.id   AF-A0AAW5N4I9-F1
#
_cell.length_a   1.000
_cell.length_b   1.000
_cell.length_c   1.000
_cell.angle_alpha   90.00
_cell.angle_beta   90.00
_cell.angle_gamma   90.00
#
_symmetry.space_group_name_H-M   'P 1'
#
loop_
_entity.id
_entity.type
_entity.pdbx_description
1 polymer ?
#
loop_
_entity_poly.entity_id
_entity_poly.type
_entity_poly.pdbx_seq_one_letter_code
_entity_poly.pdbx_strand_id
1 'polypeptide(L)' 'VEKYQNPRGGYFTPGSYTVSAHVPLGSVVGATPDGRFAGEQLADGGLSPMLGQDAQGPTAVLKSVSKLDNTLLSNGT' A
#
# COMPACT_ATOMS: atom_id res chain seq x y z
N VAL A 1 -7.90 3.64 -11.25
CA VAL A 1 -7.68 2.81 -12.47
C VAL A 1 -8.99 2.43 -13.17
N GLU A 2 -10.13 2.65 -12.52
CA GLU A 2 -11.47 2.24 -12.98
C GLU A 2 -11.94 2.87 -14.29
N LYS A 3 -11.30 3.95 -14.75
CA LYS A 3 -11.54 4.55 -16.06
C LYS A 3 -11.00 3.72 -17.25
N TYR A 4 -10.18 2.70 -17.00
CA TYR A 4 -9.55 1.89 -18.03
C TYR A 4 -10.31 0.58 -18.24
N GLN A 5 -10.31 0.10 -19.49
CA GLN A 5 -10.89 -1.18 -19.89
C GLN A 5 -9.82 -2.12 -20.43
N ASN A 6 -10.01 -3.42 -20.21
CA ASN A 6 -9.16 -4.46 -20.76
C ASN A 6 -9.74 -5.00 -22.09
N PRO A 7 -8.95 -5.73 -22.91
CA PRO A 7 -9.42 -6.28 -24.19
C PRO A 7 -10.58 -7.28 -24.10
N ARG A 8 -10.94 -7.74 -22.89
CA ARG A 8 -12.09 -8.62 -22.64
C ARG A 8 -13.37 -7.84 -22.28
N GLY A 9 -13.35 -6.51 -22.37
CA GLY A 9 -14.49 -5.65 -22.05
C GLY A 9 -14.73 -5.42 -20.56
N GLY A 10 -13.82 -5.88 -19.68
CA GLY A 10 -13.90 -5.63 -18.24
C GLY A 10 -13.18 -4.33 -17.84
N TYR A 11 -13.58 -3.76 -16.70
CA TYR A 11 -12.90 -2.60 -16.10
C TYR A 11 -11.76 -3.03 -15.18
N PHE A 12 -10.73 -2.19 -15.07
CA PHE A 12 -9.66 -2.38 -14.09
C PHE A 12 -10.13 -1.95 -12.69
N THR A 13 -10.01 -2.83 -11.71
CA THR A 13 -10.29 -2.55 -10.30
C THR A 13 -8.97 -2.43 -9.54
N PRO A 14 -8.75 -1.37 -8.73
CA PRO A 14 -7.53 -1.26 -7.94
C PRO A 14 -7.59 -2.20 -6.73
N GLY A 15 -6.41 -2.65 -6.32
CA GLY A 15 -6.18 -3.31 -5.04
C GLY A 15 -4.89 -2.78 -4.43
N SER A 16 -4.75 -2.92 -3.11
CA SER A 16 -3.59 -2.45 -2.36
C SER A 16 -2.98 -3.57 -1.55
N TYR A 17 -2.04 -4.30 -2.13
CA TYR A 17 -1.30 -5.39 -1.48
C TYR A 17 0.07 -5.53 -2.13
N THR A 18 1.09 -5.94 -1.38
CA THR A 18 2.46 -6.02 -1.90
C THR A 18 2.99 -7.45 -2.03
N VAL A 19 2.36 -8.43 -1.39
CA VAL A 19 2.91 -9.81 -1.27
C VAL A 19 4.34 -9.73 -0.72
N SER A 20 5.35 -10.10 -1.50
CA SER A 20 6.77 -9.94 -1.17
C SER A 20 7.45 -8.81 -1.95
N ALA A 21 6.71 -8.10 -2.80
CA ALA A 21 7.26 -7.12 -3.74
C ALA A 21 7.74 -5.83 -3.05
N HIS A 22 7.28 -5.53 -1.82
CA HIS A 22 7.73 -4.36 -1.07
C HIS A 22 9.24 -4.33 -0.84
N VAL A 23 9.91 -5.49 -0.78
CA VAL A 23 11.37 -5.59 -0.66
C VAL A 23 12.09 -5.29 -1.99
N PRO A 24 11.88 -6.03 -3.10
CA PRO A 24 12.57 -5.76 -4.37
C PRO A 24 12.15 -4.44 -5.01
N LEU A 25 10.92 -3.95 -4.77
CA LEU A 25 10.53 -2.62 -5.22
C LEU A 25 11.18 -1.54 -4.37
N GLY A 26 11.35 -1.76 -3.06
CA GLY A 26 12.07 -0.83 -2.19
C GLY A 26 13.54 -0.66 -2.54
N SER A 27 14.21 -1.75 -2.98
CA SER A 27 15.63 -1.75 -3.32
C SER A 27 16.00 -0.83 -4.50
N VAL A 28 15.02 -0.53 -5.37
CA VAL A 28 15.19 0.36 -6.53
C VAL A 28 14.66 1.78 -6.30
N VAL A 29 14.16 2.08 -5.11
CA VAL A 29 13.62 3.41 -4.75
C VAL A 29 14.66 4.18 -3.91
N GLY A 30 14.97 5.40 -4.33
CA GLY A 30 15.83 6.32 -3.57
C GLY A 30 15.25 6.71 -2.21
N ALA A 31 15.97 7.51 -1.42
CA ALA A 31 15.46 7.98 -0.13
C ALA A 31 14.14 8.77 -0.32
N THR A 32 13.17 8.56 0.59
CA THR A 32 11.85 9.19 0.49
C THR A 32 11.61 10.20 1.63
N PRO A 33 10.74 11.23 1.43
CA PRO A 33 10.56 12.32 2.41
C PRO A 33 9.95 11.89 3.75
N ASP A 34 9.42 10.68 3.86
CA ASP A 34 8.96 10.04 5.10
C ASP A 34 10.11 9.59 6.01
N GLY A 35 11.37 9.78 5.58
CA GLY A 35 12.58 9.47 6.34
C GLY A 35 13.15 8.08 6.04
N ARG A 36 12.51 7.31 5.15
CA ARG A 36 13.02 6.00 4.70
C ARG A 36 14.25 6.18 3.81
N PHE A 37 15.30 5.41 4.07
CA PHE A 37 16.56 5.50 3.33
C PHE A 37 16.49 4.83 1.96
N ALA A 38 17.42 5.18 1.08
CA ALA A 38 17.51 4.60 -0.26
C ALA A 38 17.74 3.08 -0.18
N GLY A 39 16.96 2.32 -0.94
CA GLY A 39 17.08 0.87 -1.02
C GLY A 39 16.43 0.08 0.11
N GLU A 40 15.86 0.73 1.14
CA GLU A 40 15.10 0.04 2.19
C GLU A 40 13.78 -0.53 1.64
N GLN A 41 13.19 -1.50 2.34
CA GLN A 41 11.88 -2.04 1.96
C GLN A 41 10.77 -0.97 2.03
N LEU A 42 9.74 -1.12 1.20
CA LEU A 42 8.48 -0.38 1.34
C LEU A 42 7.60 -1.03 2.44
N ALA A 43 6.46 -0.41 2.73
CA ALA A 43 5.46 -0.96 3.65
C ALA A 43 4.93 -2.31 3.13
N ASP A 44 4.76 -3.27 4.03
CA ASP A 44 4.59 -4.70 3.73
C ASP A 44 3.14 -5.12 3.43
N GLY A 45 2.15 -4.53 4.10
CA GLY A 45 0.75 -4.97 4.02
C GLY A 45 -0.13 -4.23 3.01
N GLY A 46 0.43 -3.45 2.09
CA GLY A 46 -0.35 -2.62 1.15
C GLY A 46 -1.00 -1.39 1.80
N LEU A 47 -1.55 -1.55 3.01
CA LEU A 47 -2.12 -0.49 3.85
C LEU A 47 -1.48 -0.41 5.26
N SER A 48 -0.46 -1.23 5.55
CA SER A 48 0.26 -1.16 6.82
C SER A 48 0.99 0.18 6.99
N PRO A 49 1.06 0.72 8.23
CA PRO A 49 2.06 1.73 8.55
C PRO A 49 3.47 1.22 8.26
N MET A 50 4.40 2.13 7.95
CA MET A 50 5.82 1.79 7.86
C MET A 50 6.34 1.25 9.19
N LEU A 51 7.39 0.43 9.11
CA LEU A 51 8.02 -0.19 10.28
C LEU A 51 8.33 0.86 11.37
N GLY A 52 7.77 0.66 12.56
CA GLY A 52 8.01 1.52 13.72
C GLY A 52 7.23 2.84 13.74
N GLN A 53 6.37 3.10 12.74
CA GLN A 53 5.52 4.31 12.68
C GLN A 53 4.14 4.11 13.36
N ASP A 54 3.90 2.94 13.93
CA ASP A 54 2.67 2.51 14.61
C ASP A 54 2.78 2.58 16.15
N ALA A 55 3.33 3.68 16.67
CA ALA A 55 3.65 3.82 18.10
C ALA A 55 2.45 3.97 19.05
N GLN A 56 1.22 4.14 18.54
CA GLN A 56 0.02 4.39 19.35
C GLN A 56 -0.84 3.13 19.60
N GLY A 57 -0.29 1.95 19.30
CA GLY A 57 -0.94 0.66 19.54
C GLY A 57 -1.95 0.26 18.46
N PRO A 58 -2.41 -1.01 18.50
CA PRO A 58 -3.14 -1.64 17.40
C PRO A 58 -4.49 -0.98 17.09
N THR A 59 -5.20 -0.46 18.08
CA THR A 59 -6.46 0.26 17.87
C THR A 59 -6.27 1.55 17.08
N ALA A 60 -5.16 2.27 17.32
CA ALA A 60 -4.86 3.50 16.58
C ALA A 60 -4.50 3.19 15.11
N VAL A 61 -3.82 2.07 14.86
CA VAL A 61 -3.55 1.56 13.51
C VAL A 61 -4.86 1.26 12.79
N LEU A 62 -5.73 0.45 13.38
CA LEU A 62 -7.02 0.09 12.76
C LEU A 62 -7.88 1.33 12.47
N LYS A 63 -7.95 2.28 13.42
CA LYS A 63 -8.65 3.56 13.23
C LYS A 63 -8.03 4.43 12.14
N SER A 64 -6.74 4.31 11.87
CA SER A 64 -6.06 5.08 10.83
C SER A 64 -6.31 4.48 9.46
N VAL A 65 -6.16 3.16 9.32
CA VAL A 65 -6.42 2.43 8.06
C VAL A 65 -7.91 2.48 7.68
N SER A 66 -8.83 2.46 8.65
CA SER A 66 -10.27 2.55 8.39
C SER A 66 -10.73 3.90 7.82
N LYS A 67 -9.86 4.91 7.78
CA LYS A 67 -10.17 6.22 7.16
C LYS A 67 -10.02 6.20 5.65
N LEU A 68 -9.37 5.19 5.09
CA LEU A 68 -9.25 5.01 3.65
C LEU A 68 -10.59 4.53 3.08
N ASP A 69 -10.92 4.99 1.88
CA ASP A 69 -12.10 4.49 1.17
C ASP A 69 -11.80 3.13 0.54
N ASN A 70 -11.99 2.09 1.35
CA ASN A 70 -11.75 0.70 0.93
C ASN A 70 -12.74 0.21 -0.13
N THR A 71 -13.85 0.94 -0.38
CA THR A 71 -14.80 0.55 -1.44
C THR A 71 -14.23 0.77 -2.84
N LEU A 72 -13.31 1.73 -2.98
CA LEU A 72 -12.57 1.96 -4.21
C LEU A 72 -11.59 0.81 -4.49
N LEU A 73 -11.10 0.11 -3.46
CA LEU A 73 -10.11 -0.96 -3.55
C LEU A 73 -10.76 -2.35 -3.69
N SER A 74 -11.73 -2.46 -4.59
CA SER A 74 -12.56 -3.67 -4.77
C SER A 74 -11.81 -4.93 -5.19
N ASN A 75 -10.55 -4.83 -5.67
CA ASN A 75 -9.69 -5.98 -5.92
C ASN A 75 -8.96 -6.49 -4.66
N GLY A 76 -9.23 -5.91 -3.50
CA GLY A 76 -8.70 -6.31 -2.20
C GLY A 76 -7.66 -5.35 -1.63
N THR A 77 -7.55 -5.42 -0.30
CA THR A 77 -6.63 -4.66 0.55
C THR A 77 -6.02 -5.61 1.56
#